data_AF-A0A7K0ZFR4-F1
#
_entry.id   AF-A0A7K0ZFR4-F1
#
_cell.length_a   1.000
_cell.length_b   1.000
_cell.length_c   1.000
_cell.angle_alpha   90.00
_cell.angle_beta   90.00
_cell.angle_gamma   90.00
#
_symmetry.space_group_name_H-M   'P 1'
#
loop_
_entity.id
_entity.type
_entity.pdbx_description
1 polymer ?
#
loop_
_entity_poly.entity_id
_entity_poly.type
_entity_poly.pdbx_seq_one_letter_code
_entity_poly.pdbx_strand_id
1 'polypeptide(L)'
;MSEDDTIPPSEPFLDDQTAEALEAVAETRRRLAEVPASVVVTNHAMGLFELAAIHLSAEPPRLDDAQLAIDALGYLVDNLGERLGEHAETLAAALSNIRLVFVQRTNGSTES
;
A
#
# COMPACT_ATOMS: atom_id res chain seq x y z
N MET A 1 49.90 3.64 -48.78
CA MET A 1 49.48 2.24 -48.57
C MET A 1 49.73 1.99 -47.09
N SER A 2 48.83 2.43 -46.21
CA SER A 2 47.46 1.91 -45.93
C SER A 2 47.53 0.58 -45.21
N GLU A 3 46.94 0.56 -44.02
CA GLU A 3 46.51 -0.54 -43.13
C GLU A 3 46.61 0.05 -41.71
N ASP A 4 45.75 0.98 -41.30
CA ASP A 4 44.31 0.85 -41.04
C ASP A 4 43.93 -0.43 -40.26
N ASP A 5 43.81 -0.19 -38.95
CA ASP A 5 42.82 -0.70 -38.01
C ASP A 5 42.42 -2.18 -38.06
N THR A 6 42.71 -2.91 -36.97
CA THR A 6 41.81 -3.97 -36.52
C THR A 6 41.87 -4.08 -35.01
N ILE A 7 41.37 -3.06 -34.32
CA ILE A 7 40.69 -3.30 -33.04
C ILE A 7 39.55 -4.29 -33.36
N PRO A 8 39.45 -5.45 -32.68
CA PRO A 8 38.31 -6.34 -32.91
C PRO A 8 37.04 -5.58 -32.51
N PRO A 9 35.94 -5.67 -33.29
CA PRO A 9 34.69 -5.04 -32.88
C PRO A 9 34.24 -5.72 -31.60
N SER A 10 34.39 -5.01 -30.48
CA SER A 10 33.74 -5.37 -29.24
C SER A 10 32.29 -4.89 -29.34
N GLU A 11 31.39 -5.76 -29.81
CA GLU A 11 29.92 -5.65 -29.72
C GLU A 11 29.30 -6.94 -30.32
N PRO A 12 28.09 -7.43 -29.95
CA PRO A 12 27.16 -7.09 -28.87
C PRO A 12 26.52 -8.37 -28.26
N PHE A 13 27.22 -9.14 -27.42
CA PHE A 13 26.64 -10.38 -26.85
C PHE A 13 25.83 -10.17 -25.55
N LEU A 14 25.65 -8.90 -25.14
CA LEU A 14 25.01 -8.53 -23.87
C LEU A 14 23.55 -8.04 -24.04
N ASP A 15 23.01 -7.97 -25.26
CA ASP A 15 21.81 -7.19 -25.53
C ASP A 15 20.52 -8.04 -25.62
N ASP A 16 20.56 -9.22 -26.24
CA ASP A 16 19.34 -10.03 -26.44
C ASP A 16 18.81 -10.67 -25.15
N GLN A 17 19.69 -11.22 -24.31
CA GLN A 17 19.29 -11.82 -23.02
C GLN A 17 18.78 -10.76 -22.03
N THR A 18 19.25 -9.52 -22.14
CA THR A 18 18.77 -8.42 -21.29
C THR A 18 17.45 -7.86 -21.83
N ALA A 19 17.26 -7.80 -23.15
CA ALA A 19 15.99 -7.43 -23.78
C ALA A 19 14.86 -8.42 -23.46
N GLU A 20 15.09 -9.73 -23.60
CA GLU A 20 14.12 -10.78 -23.24
C GLU A 20 13.75 -10.73 -21.75
N ALA A 21 14.73 -10.53 -20.86
CA ALA A 21 14.49 -10.39 -19.43
C ALA A 21 13.65 -9.14 -19.10
N LEU A 22 13.92 -8.01 -19.78
CA LEU A 22 13.15 -6.77 -19.63
C LEU A 22 11.71 -6.95 -20.11
N GLU A 23 11.50 -7.66 -21.23
CA GLU A 23 10.17 -7.95 -21.76
C GLU A 23 9.36 -8.86 -20.83
N ALA A 24 9.97 -9.91 -20.27
CA ALA A 24 9.33 -10.78 -19.29
C ALA A 24 8.91 -10.04 -18.00
N VAL A 25 9.76 -9.10 -17.53
CA VAL A 25 9.40 -8.21 -16.40
C VAL A 25 8.25 -7.28 -16.77
N ALA A 26 8.25 -6.72 -17.99
CA ALA A 26 7.19 -5.84 -18.47
C ALA A 26 5.85 -6.57 -18.65
N GLU A 27 5.86 -7.81 -19.14
CA GLU A 27 4.68 -8.66 -19.22
C GLU A 27 4.14 -9.01 -17.83
N THR A 28 5.03 -9.38 -16.90
CA THR A 28 4.65 -9.62 -15.50
C THR A 28 4.01 -8.39 -14.86
N ARG A 29 4.58 -7.20 -15.09
CA ARG A 29 4.01 -5.92 -14.64
C ARG A 29 2.64 -5.63 -15.25
N ARG A 30 2.43 -5.93 -16.54
CA ARG A 30 1.13 -5.78 -17.21
C ARG A 30 0.06 -6.65 -16.58
N ARG A 31 0.36 -7.93 -16.31
CA ARG A 31 -0.58 -8.85 -15.64
C ARG A 31 -0.93 -8.37 -14.24
N LEU A 32 0.04 -7.85 -13.47
CA LEU A 32 -0.23 -7.28 -12.14
C LEU A 32 -1.09 -6.01 -12.19
N ALA A 33 -1.02 -5.24 -13.28
CA ALA A 33 -1.84 -4.04 -13.48
C ALA A 33 -3.32 -4.34 -13.81
N GLU A 34 -3.70 -5.60 -14.00
CA GLU A 34 -5.09 -6.01 -14.25
C GLU A 34 -5.95 -5.94 -12.99
N VAL A 35 -5.35 -5.96 -11.80
CA VAL A 35 -6.10 -5.81 -10.54
C VAL A 35 -6.57 -4.36 -10.42
N PRO A 36 -7.89 -4.11 -10.27
CA PRO A 36 -8.39 -2.76 -10.10
C PRO A 36 -7.74 -2.07 -8.90
N ALA A 37 -7.23 -0.86 -9.10
CA ALA A 37 -6.57 -0.10 -8.03
C ALA A 37 -7.47 0.09 -6.80
N SER A 38 -8.79 0.19 -6.98
CA SER A 38 -9.76 0.28 -5.89
C SER A 38 -9.72 -0.94 -4.96
N VAL A 39 -9.57 -2.16 -5.51
CA VAL A 39 -9.46 -3.39 -4.72
C VAL A 39 -8.20 -3.34 -3.86
N VAL A 40 -7.08 -2.94 -4.44
CA VAL A 40 -5.81 -2.82 -3.72
C VAL A 40 -5.93 -1.76 -2.63
N VAL A 41 -6.40 -0.55 -2.95
CA VAL A 41 -6.52 0.56 -1.98
C VAL A 41 -7.48 0.19 -0.84
N THR A 42 -8.62 -0.43 -1.13
CA THR A 42 -9.56 -0.90 -0.11
C THR A 42 -8.94 -1.95 0.81
N ASN A 43 -8.15 -2.88 0.26
CA ASN A 43 -7.39 -3.83 1.08
C ASN A 43 -6.41 -3.12 2.02
N HIS A 44 -5.74 -2.05 1.57
CA HIS A 44 -4.85 -1.27 2.42
C HIS A 44 -5.62 -0.48 3.49
N ALA A 45 -6.80 0.07 3.16
CA ALA A 45 -7.68 0.70 4.13
C ALA A 45 -8.09 -0.29 5.23
N MET A 46 -8.47 -1.52 4.85
CA MET A 46 -8.77 -2.57 5.83
C MET A 46 -7.54 -2.90 6.70
N GLY A 47 -6.34 -2.99 6.11
CA GLY A 47 -5.11 -3.21 6.87
C GLY A 47 -4.81 -2.09 7.89
N LEU A 48 -5.10 -0.83 7.56
CA LEU A 48 -4.98 0.29 8.51
C LEU A 48 -5.99 0.20 9.66
N PHE A 49 -7.21 -0.25 9.38
CA PHE A 49 -8.21 -0.54 10.42
C PHE A 49 -7.71 -1.64 11.37
N GLU A 50 -7.21 -2.76 10.84
CA GLU A 50 -6.69 -3.87 11.64
C GLU A 50 -5.49 -3.44 12.49
N LEU A 51 -4.59 -2.64 11.90
CA LEU A 51 -3.44 -2.09 12.61
C LEU A 51 -3.88 -1.23 13.81
N ALA A 52 -4.85 -0.34 13.61
CA ALA A 52 -5.42 0.45 14.70
C ALA A 52 -6.03 -0.45 15.79
N ALA A 53 -6.80 -1.47 15.40
CA ALA A 53 -7.43 -2.40 16.34
C ALA A 53 -6.41 -3.18 17.18
N ILE A 54 -5.31 -3.64 16.58
CA ILE A 54 -4.22 -4.32 17.28
C ILE A 54 -3.60 -3.40 18.35
N HIS A 55 -3.29 -2.15 17.98
CA HIS A 55 -2.69 -1.18 18.91
C HIS A 55 -3.65 -0.78 20.05
N LEU A 56 -4.95 -0.64 19.76
CA LEU A 56 -5.97 -0.37 20.77
C LEU A 56 -6.20 -1.55 21.73
N SER A 57 -6.05 -2.78 21.23
CA SER A 57 -6.24 -4.01 22.02
C SER A 57 -5.03 -4.39 22.88
N ALA A 58 -3.89 -3.71 22.71
CA ALA A 58 -2.71 -3.91 23.55
C ALA A 58 -2.98 -3.47 25.01
N GLU A 59 -2.19 -4.01 25.95
CA GLU A 59 -2.26 -3.66 27.37
C GLU A 59 -0.86 -3.29 27.89
N PRO A 60 -0.58 -1.99 28.17
CA PRO A 60 -1.47 -0.84 27.98
C PRO A 60 -1.73 -0.53 26.49
N PRO A 61 -2.83 0.16 26.15
CA PRO A 61 -3.13 0.53 24.76
C PRO A 61 -2.06 1.47 24.19
N ARG A 62 -1.67 1.22 22.94
CA ARG A 62 -0.67 2.03 22.22
C ARG A 62 -1.37 3.14 21.45
N LEU A 63 -1.76 4.20 22.16
CA LEU A 63 -2.63 5.26 21.61
C LEU A 63 -2.00 6.00 20.43
N ASP A 64 -0.72 6.38 20.49
CA ASP A 64 -0.05 7.12 19.41
C ASP A 64 -0.02 6.32 18.09
N ASP A 65 0.32 5.02 18.18
CA ASP A 65 0.37 4.14 17.01
C ASP A 65 -1.05 3.86 16.46
N ALA A 66 -2.03 3.68 17.34
CA ALA A 66 -3.42 3.53 16.95
C ALA A 66 -3.94 4.79 16.25
N GLN A 67 -3.61 5.97 16.78
CA GLN A 67 -4.03 7.26 16.22
C GLN A 67 -3.47 7.44 14.80
N LEU A 68 -2.18 7.16 14.60
CA LEU A 68 -1.56 7.26 13.27
C LEU A 68 -2.28 6.38 12.23
N ALA A 69 -2.63 5.14 12.60
CA ALA A 69 -3.35 4.24 11.72
C ALA A 69 -4.80 4.72 11.43
N ILE A 70 -5.50 5.24 12.45
CA ILE A 70 -6.85 5.80 12.31
C ILE A 70 -6.84 7.05 11.43
N ASP A 71 -5.85 7.92 11.57
CA ASP A 71 -5.72 9.13 10.76
C ASP A 71 -5.45 8.79 9.30
N ALA A 72 -4.54 7.84 9.05
CA ALA A 72 -4.27 7.34 7.69
C ALA A 72 -5.52 6.73 7.05
N LEU A 73 -6.27 5.91 7.79
CA LEU A 73 -7.55 5.36 7.33
C LEU A 73 -8.54 6.48 7.04
N GLY A 74 -8.63 7.48 7.92
CA GLY A 74 -9.47 8.66 7.76
C GLY A 74 -9.17 9.42 6.47
N TYR A 75 -7.90 9.69 6.18
CA TYR A 75 -7.52 10.37 4.95
C TYR A 75 -7.97 9.61 3.70
N LEU A 76 -7.90 8.28 3.70
CA LEU A 76 -8.37 7.48 2.57
C LEU A 76 -9.89 7.51 2.46
N VAL A 77 -10.61 7.18 3.54
CA VAL A 77 -12.06 6.99 3.51
C VAL A 77 -12.80 8.31 3.32
N ASP A 78 -12.42 9.35 4.07
CA ASP A 78 -13.10 10.65 4.04
C ASP A 78 -12.89 11.38 2.70
N ASN A 79 -11.78 11.15 2.00
CA ASN A 79 -11.46 11.87 0.75
C ASN A 79 -11.68 11.06 -0.54
N LEU A 80 -11.65 9.72 -0.49
CA LEU A 80 -11.87 8.90 -1.68
C LEU A 80 -13.35 8.57 -1.90
N GLY A 81 -14.15 8.43 -0.83
CA GLY A 81 -15.59 8.18 -0.91
C GLY A 81 -15.95 7.05 -1.88
N GLU A 82 -16.83 7.34 -2.85
CA GLU A 82 -17.31 6.38 -3.86
C GLU A 82 -16.19 5.75 -4.70
N ARG A 83 -14.99 6.36 -4.78
CA ARG A 83 -13.84 5.79 -5.51
C ARG A 83 -13.29 4.51 -4.88
N LEU A 84 -13.65 4.22 -3.63
CA LEU A 84 -13.34 2.95 -2.94
C LEU A 84 -14.21 1.79 -3.42
N GLY A 85 -15.22 2.05 -4.25
CA GLY A 85 -16.10 1.05 -4.82
C GLY A 85 -17.10 0.51 -3.81
N GLU A 86 -17.44 -0.78 -3.93
CA GLU A 86 -18.51 -1.42 -3.17
C GLU A 86 -18.33 -1.39 -1.64
N HIS A 87 -17.09 -1.22 -1.17
CA HIS A 87 -16.76 -1.25 0.25
C HIS A 87 -16.76 0.13 0.93
N ALA A 88 -17.04 1.21 0.19
CA ALA A 88 -16.94 2.58 0.71
C ALA A 88 -17.78 2.80 1.98
N GLU A 89 -19.04 2.38 1.98
CA GLU A 89 -19.93 2.52 3.13
C GLU A 89 -19.48 1.66 4.32
N THR A 90 -19.01 0.43 4.05
CA THR A 90 -18.48 -0.46 5.08
C THR A 90 -17.25 0.13 5.76
N LEU A 91 -16.32 0.69 4.98
CA LEU A 91 -15.12 1.35 5.51
C LEU A 91 -15.47 2.61 6.30
N ALA A 92 -16.45 3.41 5.87
CA ALA A 92 -16.92 4.57 6.61
C ALA A 92 -17.54 4.21 7.96
N ALA A 93 -18.32 3.12 8.01
CA ALA A 93 -18.87 2.59 9.25
C ALA A 93 -17.76 2.06 10.17
N ALA A 94 -16.79 1.31 9.63
CA ALA A 94 -15.65 0.79 10.37
C ALA A 94 -14.77 1.92 10.96
N LEU A 95 -14.49 2.96 10.17
CA LEU A 95 -13.76 4.15 10.62
C LEU A 95 -14.49 4.87 11.77
N SER A 96 -15.80 5.02 11.66
CA SER A 96 -16.62 5.62 12.71
C SER A 96 -16.56 4.81 14.01
N ASN A 97 -16.64 3.47 13.90
CA ASN A 97 -16.55 2.57 15.03
C ASN A 97 -15.16 2.64 15.70
N ILE A 98 -14.07 2.55 14.94
CA ILE A 98 -12.72 2.52 15.53
C ILE A 98 -12.34 3.86 16.19
N ARG A 99 -12.81 4.99 15.64
CA ARG A 99 -12.67 6.32 16.27
C ARG A 99 -13.37 6.37 17.64
N LEU A 100 -14.55 5.75 17.76
CA LEU A 100 -15.25 5.64 19.06
C LEU A 100 -14.47 4.80 20.07
N VAL A 101 -13.94 3.64 19.64
CA VAL A 101 -13.11 2.77 20.50
C VAL A 101 -11.86 3.50 20.97
N PHE A 102 -11.20 4.27 20.10
CA PHE A 102 -10.03 5.08 20.45
C PHE A 102 -10.33 6.07 21.59
N VAL A 103 -11.44 6.80 21.52
CA VAL A 103 -11.85 7.73 22.58
C VAL A 103 -12.12 6.99 23.89
N GLN A 104 -12.81 5.85 23.84
CA GLN A 104 -13.09 5.03 25.02
C GLN A 104 -11.79 4.55 25.70
N ARG A 105 -10.81 4.07 24.91
CA ARG A 105 -9.52 3.61 25.42
C ARG A 105 -8.70 4.77 25.98
N THR A 106 -8.71 5.93 25.34
CA THR A 106 -8.03 7.14 25.83
C THR A 106 -8.56 7.58 27.20
N ASN A 107 -9.88 7.58 27.38
CA ASN A 107 -10.50 7.93 28.66
C ASN A 107 -10.16 6.91 29.75
N GLY A 108 -10.27 5.60 29.46
CA GLY A 108 -9.93 4.54 30.42
C GLY A 108 -8.46 4.52 30.84
N SER A 109 -7.54 4.89 29.94
CA SER A 109 -6.12 5.07 30.26
C SER A 109 -5.82 6.32 31.08
N THR A 110 -6.68 7.34 31.05
CA THR A 110 -6.51 8.57 31.84
C THR A 110 -7.00 8.39 33.28
N GLU A 111 -7.88 7.41 33.52
CA GLU A 111 -8.47 7.11 34.84
C GLU A 111 -7.72 6.02 35.64
N SER A 112 -6.70 5.38 35.07
CA SER A 112 -5.88 4.32 35.70
C SER A 112 -4.54 4.83 36.21
#